data_AF-A0A1C2GG98-F1
#
_entry.id   AF-A0A1C2GG98-F1
#
_cell.length_a   1.000
_cell.length_b   1.000
_cell.length_c   1.000
_cell.angle_alpha   90.00
_cell.angle_beta   90.00
_cell.angle_gamma   90.00
#
_symmetry.space_group_name_H-M   'P 1'
#
loop_
_entity.id
_entity.type
_entity.pdbx_description
1 polymer ?
#
loop_
_entity_poly.entity_id
_entity_poly.type
_entity_poly.pdbx_seq_one_letter_code
_entity_poly.pdbx_strand_id
1 'polypeptide(L)'
;MQKVLFFTAFCALVVQSKAQNAVLFKIKYLPSHTYSATTKMVMNMDMDYDADSATLKQIKASGAKLPVMMNVETSLLSDIKTRTYNLNHEIPFTANIKQTPPKLTVNGTASPVPDAGSDQVVYGRCAANGKIIIEGIQGRVMTDSAKNAVMKMIETIEANVAFPKAPIKPGDSFAQDIDTDVPVPGFDAKMLMKVTYRLLSVSNGKATFSMDFLASIDKKAGNGLDISGTGTGQFVYDLGTHYTESMNETVNMTYMRPMPQQNVVMKGKVQMIMEQQVVIK
;
A
#
# COMPACT_ATOMS: atom_id res chain seq x y z
N MET A 1 -26.62 -7.19 -57.14
CA MET A 1 -25.34 -6.65 -56.61
C MET A 1 -25.50 -5.75 -55.37
N GLN A 2 -26.59 -4.99 -55.19
CA GLN A 2 -26.79 -4.13 -53.99
C GLN A 2 -26.91 -4.88 -52.64
N LYS A 3 -27.41 -6.12 -52.60
CA LYS A 3 -27.56 -6.87 -51.34
C LYS A 3 -26.25 -7.45 -50.78
N VAL A 4 -25.21 -7.57 -51.61
CA VAL A 4 -23.89 -8.10 -51.19
C VAL A 4 -23.02 -6.97 -50.62
N LEU A 5 -23.20 -5.72 -51.06
CA LEU A 5 -22.46 -4.58 -50.51
C LEU A 5 -22.83 -4.21 -49.06
N PHE A 6 -24.08 -4.47 -48.63
CA PHE A 6 -24.52 -4.17 -47.27
C PHE A 6 -23.94 -5.13 -46.21
N PHE A 7 -23.66 -6.37 -46.58
CA PHE A 7 -23.13 -7.36 -45.62
C PHE A 7 -21.65 -7.11 -45.29
N THR A 8 -20.86 -6.67 -46.27
CA THR A 8 -19.44 -6.33 -46.08
C THR A 8 -19.25 -5.05 -45.26
N ALA A 9 -20.16 -4.08 -45.38
CA ALA A 9 -20.13 -2.85 -44.59
C ALA A 9 -20.50 -3.08 -43.11
N PHE A 10 -21.40 -4.03 -42.82
CA PHE A 10 -21.77 -4.35 -41.45
C PHE A 10 -20.65 -5.11 -40.71
N CYS A 11 -19.95 -6.03 -41.38
CA CYS A 11 -18.80 -6.73 -40.79
C CYS A 11 -17.61 -5.82 -40.45
N ALA A 12 -17.43 -4.69 -41.15
CA ALA A 12 -16.36 -3.73 -40.85
C ALA A 12 -16.64 -2.86 -39.61
N LEU A 13 -17.92 -2.63 -39.26
CA LEU A 13 -18.31 -1.83 -38.09
C LEU A 13 -18.20 -2.60 -36.77
N VAL A 14 -18.38 -3.93 -36.77
CA VAL A 14 -18.28 -4.74 -35.53
C VAL A 14 -16.83 -4.94 -35.07
N VAL A 15 -15.85 -4.81 -35.98
CA VAL A 15 -14.43 -5.05 -35.66
C VAL A 15 -13.73 -3.84 -35.02
N GLN A 16 -14.29 -2.62 -35.15
CA GLN A 16 -13.69 -1.43 -34.55
C GLN A 16 -13.97 -1.25 -33.04
N SER A 17 -14.91 -2.00 -32.45
CA SER A 17 -15.38 -1.72 -31.09
C SER A 17 -14.64 -2.45 -29.95
N LYS A 18 -13.79 -3.45 -30.21
CA LYS A 18 -13.21 -4.29 -29.13
C LYS A 18 -11.69 -4.32 -29.03
N ALA A 19 -10.97 -3.72 -29.98
CA ALA A 19 -9.50 -3.70 -29.97
C ALA A 19 -8.88 -2.45 -29.32
N GLN A 20 -9.66 -1.40 -29.04
CA GLN A 20 -9.11 -0.06 -28.76
C GLN A 20 -8.85 0.27 -27.27
N ASN A 21 -9.19 -0.62 -26.34
CA ASN A 21 -9.10 -0.31 -24.90
C ASN A 21 -7.92 -1.03 -24.21
N ALA A 22 -6.84 -1.28 -24.94
CA ALA A 22 -5.63 -1.83 -24.33
C ALA A 22 -4.84 -0.72 -23.62
N VAL A 23 -4.41 -0.96 -22.39
CA VAL A 23 -3.70 0.01 -21.55
C VAL A 23 -2.32 -0.54 -21.21
N LEU A 24 -1.28 0.25 -21.45
CA LEU A 24 0.04 -0.04 -20.89
C LEU A 24 0.13 0.60 -19.50
N PHE A 25 -0.03 -0.24 -18.47
CA PHE A 25 0.07 0.21 -17.08
C PHE A 25 1.53 0.43 -16.69
N LYS A 26 1.85 1.66 -16.30
CA LYS A 26 3.16 2.09 -15.79
C LYS A 26 3.00 3.39 -15.03
N ILE A 27 3.72 3.58 -13.95
CA ILE A 27 3.70 4.86 -13.22
C ILE A 27 4.72 5.82 -13.84
N LYS A 28 4.35 7.10 -13.96
CA LYS A 28 5.27 8.17 -14.34
C LYS A 28 5.09 9.40 -13.46
N TYR A 29 6.21 10.06 -13.18
CA TYR A 29 6.23 11.39 -12.60
C TYR A 29 6.43 12.44 -13.70
N LEU A 30 5.64 13.50 -13.65
CA LEU A 30 5.68 14.63 -14.57
C LEU A 30 6.54 15.75 -13.95
N PRO A 31 7.40 16.41 -14.73
CA PRO A 31 8.15 17.57 -14.25
C PRO A 31 7.24 18.77 -14.04
N SER A 32 7.58 19.64 -13.09
CA SER A 32 6.84 20.88 -12.81
C SER A 32 5.35 20.68 -12.46
N HIS A 33 5.04 19.62 -11.72
CA HIS A 33 3.68 19.31 -11.24
C HIS A 33 3.67 19.21 -9.71
N THR A 34 2.48 19.38 -9.14
CA THR A 34 2.19 19.12 -7.73
C THR A 34 1.26 17.94 -7.59
N TYR A 35 1.67 16.93 -6.82
CA TYR A 35 0.87 15.77 -6.44
C TYR A 35 0.43 15.96 -4.99
N SER A 36 -0.86 16.21 -4.78
CA SER A 36 -1.47 16.31 -3.46
C SER A 36 -2.21 15.01 -3.18
N ALA A 37 -1.77 14.27 -2.16
CA ALA A 37 -2.39 13.01 -1.76
C ALA A 37 -2.95 13.08 -0.34
N THR A 38 -4.09 12.43 -0.15
CA THR A 38 -4.67 12.13 1.17
C THR A 38 -4.80 10.62 1.28
N THR A 39 -4.20 10.05 2.32
CA THR A 39 -4.34 8.63 2.67
C THR A 39 -5.00 8.54 4.03
N LYS A 40 -6.09 7.79 4.14
CA LYS A 40 -6.73 7.43 5.41
C LYS A 40 -6.52 5.96 5.65
N MET A 41 -6.24 5.61 6.89
CA MET A 41 -6.05 4.23 7.31
C MET A 41 -6.82 3.99 8.60
N VAL A 42 -7.60 2.92 8.60
CA VAL A 42 -8.28 2.40 9.78
C VAL A 42 -7.76 0.98 10.02
N MET A 43 -7.23 0.73 11.21
CA MET A 43 -6.80 -0.59 11.64
C MET A 43 -7.65 -1.04 12.81
N ASN A 44 -8.37 -2.15 12.62
CA ASN A 44 -9.10 -2.86 13.66
C ASN A 44 -8.28 -4.09 14.05
N MET A 45 -7.91 -4.19 15.32
CA MET A 45 -7.12 -5.30 15.84
C MET A 45 -7.87 -5.97 16.99
N ASP A 46 -7.90 -7.29 16.98
CA ASP A 46 -8.20 -8.09 18.17
C ASP A 46 -6.92 -8.80 18.62
N MET A 47 -6.77 -8.92 19.94
CA MET A 47 -5.67 -9.63 20.56
C MET A 47 -6.20 -10.49 21.69
N ASP A 48 -5.83 -11.77 21.67
CA ASP A 48 -6.18 -12.75 22.67
C ASP A 48 -4.95 -13.58 23.07
N TYR A 49 -5.08 -14.31 24.16
CA TYR A 49 -4.02 -15.13 24.73
C TYR A 49 -4.47 -16.57 24.90
N ASP A 50 -3.64 -17.49 24.45
CA ASP A 50 -3.71 -18.91 24.77
C ASP A 50 -2.71 -19.22 25.88
N ALA A 51 -3.19 -19.58 27.06
CA ALA A 51 -2.36 -19.89 28.23
C ALA A 51 -3.13 -20.79 29.21
N ASP A 52 -2.44 -21.34 30.19
CA ASP A 52 -3.10 -22.09 31.26
C ASP A 52 -4.06 -21.22 32.10
N SER A 53 -4.93 -21.88 32.86
CA SER A 53 -5.99 -21.21 33.62
C SER A 53 -5.46 -20.25 34.69
N ALA A 54 -4.30 -20.53 35.30
CA ALA A 54 -3.72 -19.66 36.31
C ALA A 54 -3.19 -18.37 35.68
N THR A 55 -2.50 -18.50 34.55
CA THR A 55 -1.96 -17.38 33.77
C THR A 55 -3.08 -16.50 33.21
N LEU A 56 -4.16 -17.08 32.66
CA LEU A 56 -5.32 -16.32 32.19
C LEU A 56 -6.03 -15.58 33.34
N LYS A 57 -6.10 -16.17 34.54
CA LYS A 57 -6.63 -15.49 35.73
C LYS A 57 -5.77 -14.30 36.13
N GLN A 58 -4.44 -14.44 36.08
CA GLN A 58 -3.51 -13.34 36.39
C GLN A 58 -3.64 -12.18 35.40
N ILE A 59 -3.77 -12.46 34.10
CA ILE A 59 -4.00 -11.44 33.07
C ILE A 59 -5.33 -10.71 33.31
N LYS A 60 -6.41 -11.44 33.60
CA LYS A 60 -7.71 -10.82 33.92
C LYS A 60 -7.67 -10.01 35.22
N ALA A 61 -6.93 -10.48 36.23
CA ALA A 61 -6.75 -9.78 37.50
C ALA A 61 -6.00 -8.45 37.36
N SER A 62 -5.20 -8.25 36.30
CA SER A 62 -4.59 -6.96 35.99
C SER A 62 -5.57 -5.93 35.42
N GLY A 63 -6.85 -6.28 35.29
CA GLY A 63 -7.90 -5.44 34.70
C GLY A 63 -8.01 -5.54 33.18
N ALA A 64 -7.24 -6.43 32.53
CA ALA A 64 -7.31 -6.62 31.09
C ALA A 64 -8.64 -7.31 30.70
N LYS A 65 -9.38 -6.70 29.76
CA LYS A 65 -10.51 -7.33 29.09
C LYS A 65 -9.99 -8.08 27.86
N LEU A 66 -10.28 -9.37 27.78
CA LEU A 66 -9.90 -10.25 26.67
C LEU A 66 -11.13 -10.65 25.85
N PRO A 67 -11.06 -10.68 24.50
CA PRO A 67 -9.93 -10.17 23.71
C PRO A 67 -9.80 -8.64 23.86
N VAL A 68 -8.57 -8.14 23.75
CA VAL A 68 -8.31 -6.71 23.68
C VAL A 68 -8.67 -6.24 22.28
N MET A 69 -9.63 -5.32 22.20
CA MET A 69 -10.04 -4.69 20.95
C MET A 69 -9.33 -3.35 20.81
N MET A 70 -8.55 -3.18 19.74
CA MET A 70 -7.88 -1.92 19.42
C MET A 70 -8.37 -1.39 18.08
N ASN A 71 -8.68 -0.10 18.03
CA ASN A 71 -8.94 0.61 16.79
C ASN A 71 -7.95 1.77 16.66
N VAL A 72 -7.30 1.87 15.52
CA VAL A 72 -6.37 2.95 15.19
C VAL A 72 -6.84 3.62 13.90
N GLU A 73 -7.11 4.92 13.98
CA GLU A 73 -7.36 5.74 12.80
C GLU A 73 -6.18 6.69 12.60
N THR A 74 -5.65 6.76 11.38
CA THR A 74 -4.63 7.75 11.02
C THR A 74 -4.89 8.30 9.62
N SER A 75 -4.43 9.52 9.38
CA SER A 75 -4.48 10.16 8.08
C SER A 75 -3.11 10.75 7.77
N LEU A 76 -2.71 10.62 6.51
CA LEU A 76 -1.50 11.19 5.95
C LEU A 76 -1.89 12.15 4.83
N LEU A 77 -1.36 13.36 4.89
CA LEU A 77 -1.42 14.34 3.82
C LEU A 77 -0.02 14.48 3.24
N SER A 78 0.11 14.45 1.92
CA SER A 78 1.39 14.69 1.26
C SER A 78 1.26 15.61 0.06
N ASP A 79 2.12 16.61 -0.02
CA ASP A 79 2.27 17.47 -1.20
C ASP A 79 3.67 17.30 -1.79
N ILE A 80 3.75 16.59 -2.93
CA ILE A 80 4.98 16.38 -3.68
C ILE A 80 5.05 17.40 -4.80
N LYS A 81 6.06 18.25 -4.80
CA LYS A 81 6.33 19.23 -5.86
C LYS A 81 7.53 18.77 -6.67
N THR A 82 7.32 18.48 -7.95
CA THR A 82 8.39 18.17 -8.88
C THR A 82 8.92 19.44 -9.54
N ARG A 83 10.19 19.43 -9.93
CA ARG A 83 10.84 20.52 -10.68
C ARG A 83 10.99 20.14 -12.16
N THR A 84 11.56 21.05 -12.95
CA THR A 84 12.03 20.73 -14.30
C THR A 84 13.15 19.71 -14.26
N TYR A 85 13.45 19.10 -15.41
CA TYR A 85 14.59 18.19 -15.53
C TYR A 85 15.90 18.87 -15.11
N ASN A 86 16.77 18.11 -14.43
CA ASN A 86 18.16 18.47 -14.21
C ASN A 86 19.04 18.07 -15.41
N LEU A 87 20.35 18.34 -15.35
CA LEU A 87 21.32 17.99 -16.40
C LEU A 87 21.43 16.48 -16.67
N ASN A 88 21.02 15.64 -15.72
CA ASN A 88 21.01 14.18 -15.83
C ASN A 88 19.67 13.63 -16.36
N HIS A 89 18.75 14.50 -16.81
CA HIS A 89 17.38 14.14 -17.22
C HIS A 89 16.55 13.50 -16.10
N GLU A 90 16.79 13.90 -14.86
CA GLU A 90 16.05 13.46 -13.67
C GLU A 90 15.11 14.57 -13.22
N ILE A 91 14.07 14.21 -12.48
CA ILE A 91 13.06 15.14 -11.98
C ILE A 91 13.26 15.31 -10.47
N PRO A 92 13.90 16.40 -9.99
CA PRO A 92 13.99 16.67 -8.56
C PRO A 92 12.60 16.90 -7.97
N PHE A 93 12.40 16.52 -6.71
CA PHE A 93 11.17 16.80 -5.99
C PHE A 93 11.41 17.20 -4.53
N THR A 94 10.38 17.81 -3.95
CA THR A 94 10.27 18.04 -2.51
C THR A 94 8.88 17.60 -2.07
N ALA A 95 8.79 16.71 -1.08
CA ALA A 95 7.53 16.24 -0.52
C ALA A 95 7.36 16.80 0.90
N ASN A 96 6.24 17.47 1.14
CA ASN A 96 5.81 17.84 2.50
C ASN A 96 4.82 16.80 2.96
N ILE A 97 5.15 16.10 4.05
CA ILE A 97 4.34 15.02 4.61
C ILE A 97 3.84 15.47 5.97
N LYS A 98 2.53 15.42 6.16
CA LYS A 98 1.86 15.76 7.41
C LYS A 98 1.00 14.59 7.85
N GLN A 99 1.30 14.05 9.02
CA GLN A 99 0.49 13.03 9.65
C GLN A 99 -0.46 13.68 10.65
N THR A 100 -1.73 13.29 10.64
CA THR A 100 -2.66 13.68 11.70
C THR A 100 -2.39 12.83 12.95
N PRO A 101 -2.55 13.38 14.17
CA PRO A 101 -2.48 12.59 15.39
C PRO A 101 -3.39 11.37 15.27
N PRO A 102 -2.88 10.15 15.49
CA PRO A 102 -3.69 8.96 15.39
C PRO A 102 -4.75 8.94 16.51
N LYS A 103 -5.95 8.46 16.20
CA LYS A 103 -6.94 8.14 17.22
C LYS A 103 -6.77 6.69 17.62
N LEU A 104 -6.55 6.43 18.90
CA LEU A 104 -6.48 5.09 19.46
C LEU A 104 -7.65 4.86 20.40
N THR A 105 -8.39 3.78 20.15
CA THR A 105 -9.41 3.28 21.08
C THR A 105 -9.02 1.88 21.53
N VAL A 106 -9.02 1.63 22.84
CA VAL A 106 -8.77 0.32 23.43
C VAL A 106 -10.00 -0.09 24.23
N ASN A 107 -10.60 -1.23 23.89
CA ASN A 107 -11.82 -1.76 24.50
C ASN A 107 -12.96 -0.72 24.60
N GLY A 108 -13.12 0.08 23.55
CA GLY A 108 -14.12 1.15 23.46
C GLY A 108 -13.76 2.45 24.19
N THR A 109 -12.59 2.54 24.85
CA THR A 109 -12.14 3.74 25.55
C THR A 109 -11.02 4.43 24.76
N ALA A 110 -11.18 5.73 24.50
CA ALA A 110 -10.15 6.53 23.86
C ALA A 110 -8.87 6.53 24.73
N SER A 111 -7.74 6.23 24.12
CA SER A 111 -6.42 6.28 24.76
C SER A 111 -5.64 7.48 24.22
N PRO A 112 -4.97 8.25 25.08
CA PRO A 112 -4.13 9.34 24.61
C PRO A 112 -2.99 8.77 23.76
N VAL A 113 -2.88 9.23 22.52
CA VAL A 113 -1.68 9.00 21.72
C VAL A 113 -0.89 10.29 21.71
N PRO A 114 0.40 10.27 22.10
CA PRO A 114 1.27 11.42 21.93
C PRO A 114 1.22 11.88 20.48
N ASP A 115 1.16 13.20 20.27
CA ASP A 115 1.20 13.75 18.92
C ASP A 115 2.56 13.38 18.29
N ALA A 116 2.54 12.40 17.39
CA ALA A 116 3.69 12.05 16.56
C ALA A 116 3.82 12.98 15.35
N GLY A 117 2.88 13.91 15.17
CA GLY A 117 2.72 14.85 14.08
C GLY A 117 3.97 15.69 13.89
N SER A 118 4.86 15.18 13.06
CA SER A 118 5.95 15.95 12.48
C SER A 118 5.59 16.22 11.04
N ASP A 119 5.55 17.50 10.71
CA ASP A 119 5.74 17.91 9.34
C ASP A 119 7.15 17.45 8.94
N GLN A 120 7.21 16.60 7.93
CA GLN A 120 8.45 16.10 7.36
C GLN A 120 8.62 16.66 5.97
N VAL A 121 9.85 17.03 5.65
CA VAL A 121 10.23 17.44 4.30
C VAL A 121 11.19 16.40 3.75
N VAL A 122 10.75 15.72 2.70
CA VAL A 122 11.55 14.73 1.98
C VAL A 122 12.06 15.35 0.69
N TYR A 123 13.35 15.20 0.45
CA TYR A 123 14.02 15.62 -0.78
C TYR A 123 14.46 14.39 -1.54
N GLY A 124 14.36 14.47 -2.86
CA GLY A 124 14.82 13.41 -3.73
C GLY A 124 14.67 13.75 -5.19
N ARG A 125 14.84 12.73 -6.02
CA ARG A 125 14.70 12.83 -7.47
C ARG A 125 14.08 11.56 -8.05
N CYS A 126 13.35 11.73 -9.14
CA CYS A 126 12.89 10.63 -9.98
C CYS A 126 13.88 10.45 -11.13
N ALA A 127 14.53 9.30 -11.19
CA ALA A 127 15.44 8.93 -12.26
C ALA A 127 14.70 8.70 -13.59
N ALA A 128 15.43 8.72 -14.72
CA ALA A 128 14.84 8.56 -16.05
C ALA A 128 14.06 7.22 -16.24
N ASN A 129 14.37 6.20 -15.43
CA ASN A 129 13.66 4.92 -15.41
C ASN A 129 12.42 4.90 -14.50
N GLY A 130 12.06 6.03 -13.88
CA GLY A 130 10.91 6.18 -12.99
C GLY A 130 11.19 5.89 -11.52
N LYS A 131 12.41 5.47 -11.14
CA LYS A 131 12.77 5.18 -9.75
C LYS A 131 12.92 6.44 -8.91
N ILE A 132 12.42 6.42 -7.68
CA ILE A 132 12.57 7.47 -6.68
C ILE A 132 13.85 7.23 -5.88
N ILE A 133 14.67 8.27 -5.80
CA ILE A 133 15.88 8.29 -4.98
C ILE A 133 15.66 9.33 -3.91
N ILE A 134 15.64 8.89 -2.64
CA ILE A 134 15.53 9.77 -1.48
C ILE A 134 16.93 10.28 -1.13
N GLU A 135 17.10 11.59 -1.09
CA GLU A 135 18.38 12.25 -0.80
C GLU A 135 18.44 12.79 0.63
N GLY A 136 17.29 13.03 1.26
CA GLY A 136 17.23 13.43 2.65
C GLY A 136 15.82 13.59 3.21
N ILE A 137 15.71 13.38 4.52
CA ILE A 137 14.48 13.58 5.29
C ILE A 137 14.78 14.57 6.42
N GLN A 138 14.13 15.73 6.38
CA GLN A 138 14.17 16.75 7.42
C GLN A 138 12.90 16.69 8.28
N GLY A 139 13.05 16.86 9.59
CA GLY A 139 11.94 16.81 10.55
C GLY A 139 12.46 16.49 11.97
N ARG A 140 11.70 16.89 12.99
CA ARG A 140 12.14 16.86 14.40
C ARG A 140 11.97 15.50 15.11
N VAL A 141 11.27 14.54 14.51
CA VAL A 141 10.73 13.38 15.26
C VAL A 141 11.32 12.03 14.86
N MET A 142 12.01 11.92 13.70
CA MET A 142 12.61 10.64 13.28
C MET A 142 14.11 10.56 13.60
N THR A 143 14.50 9.47 14.26
CA THR A 143 15.91 9.07 14.42
C THR A 143 16.49 8.66 13.06
N ASP A 144 17.82 8.71 12.92
CA ASP A 144 18.48 8.29 11.67
C ASP A 144 18.20 6.82 11.33
N SER A 145 18.09 5.96 12.35
CA SER A 145 17.68 4.56 12.15
C SER A 145 16.28 4.45 11.54
N ALA A 146 15.31 5.26 12.00
CA ALA A 146 13.96 5.24 11.47
C ALA A 146 13.90 5.80 10.04
N LYS A 147 14.67 6.86 9.74
CA LYS A 147 14.80 7.41 8.38
C LYS A 147 15.38 6.37 7.41
N ASN A 148 16.46 5.70 7.81
CA ASN A 148 17.10 4.67 7.00
C ASN A 148 16.17 3.48 6.73
N ALA A 149 15.37 3.07 7.73
CA ALA A 149 14.37 2.02 7.55
C ALA A 149 13.31 2.41 6.50
N VAL A 150 12.80 3.64 6.53
CA VAL A 150 11.84 4.13 5.53
C VAL A 150 12.45 4.18 4.13
N MET A 151 13.66 4.72 3.99
CA MET A 151 14.35 4.78 2.69
C MET A 151 14.55 3.38 2.10
N LYS A 152 15.05 2.43 2.91
CA LYS A 152 15.25 1.03 2.48
C LYS A 152 13.92 0.36 2.09
N MET A 153 12.83 0.66 2.80
CA MET A 153 11.51 0.12 2.47
C MET A 153 11.03 0.63 1.10
N ILE A 154 11.19 1.93 0.83
CA ILE A 154 10.85 2.52 -0.48
C ILE A 154 11.68 1.85 -1.58
N GLU A 155 13.00 1.80 -1.42
CA GLU A 155 13.91 1.17 -2.38
C GLU A 155 13.54 -0.30 -2.66
N THR A 156 13.16 -1.05 -1.62
CA THR A 156 12.78 -2.46 -1.75
C THR A 156 11.46 -2.61 -2.50
N ILE A 157 10.46 -1.77 -2.22
CA ILE A 157 9.20 -1.77 -2.96
C ILE A 157 9.48 -1.46 -4.43
N GLU A 158 10.26 -0.42 -4.73
CA GLU A 158 10.59 -0.05 -6.11
C GLU A 158 11.37 -1.12 -6.86
N ALA A 159 12.26 -1.85 -6.18
CA ALA A 159 13.01 -2.95 -6.78
C ALA A 159 12.13 -4.13 -7.18
N ASN A 160 11.00 -4.33 -6.48
CA ASN A 160 10.11 -5.48 -6.67
C ASN A 160 8.85 -5.18 -7.49
N VAL A 161 8.50 -3.90 -7.73
CA VAL A 161 7.36 -3.55 -8.58
C VAL A 161 7.66 -3.89 -10.04
N ALA A 162 6.86 -4.79 -10.61
CA ALA A 162 6.98 -5.23 -12.00
C ALA A 162 5.73 -4.85 -12.79
N PHE A 163 5.86 -3.83 -13.63
CA PHE A 163 4.78 -3.42 -14.54
C PHE A 163 4.66 -4.36 -15.74
N PRO A 164 3.44 -4.56 -16.30
CA PRO A 164 3.26 -5.37 -17.49
C PRO A 164 4.01 -4.76 -18.69
N LYS A 165 4.77 -5.61 -19.41
CA LYS A 165 5.54 -5.19 -20.60
C LYS A 165 4.66 -4.95 -21.82
N ALA A 166 3.53 -5.63 -21.90
CA ALA A 166 2.57 -5.52 -22.99
C ALA A 166 1.30 -4.80 -22.53
N PRO A 167 0.61 -4.07 -23.43
CA PRO A 167 -0.71 -3.52 -23.13
C PRO A 167 -1.71 -4.62 -22.73
N ILE A 168 -2.49 -4.35 -21.69
CA ILE A 168 -3.52 -5.25 -21.15
C ILE A 168 -4.91 -4.73 -21.49
N LYS A 169 -5.88 -5.62 -21.71
CA LYS A 169 -7.26 -5.29 -22.05
C LYS A 169 -8.20 -5.55 -20.86
N PRO A 170 -9.40 -4.96 -20.84
CA PRO A 170 -10.41 -5.32 -19.84
C PRO A 170 -10.62 -6.83 -19.77
N GLY A 171 -10.50 -7.38 -18.55
CA GLY A 171 -10.54 -8.81 -18.26
C GLY A 171 -9.16 -9.42 -18.01
N ASP A 172 -8.09 -8.85 -18.58
CA ASP A 172 -6.71 -9.34 -18.40
C ASP A 172 -6.21 -9.07 -16.99
N SER A 173 -5.28 -9.94 -16.55
CA SER A 173 -4.64 -9.86 -15.25
C SER A 173 -3.12 -9.97 -15.35
N PHE A 174 -2.44 -9.37 -14.38
CA PHE A 174 -1.02 -9.59 -14.14
C PHE A 174 -0.80 -9.71 -12.63
N ALA A 175 0.26 -10.41 -12.23
CA ALA A 175 0.60 -10.57 -10.83
C ALA A 175 2.05 -10.19 -10.58
N GLN A 176 2.32 -9.77 -9.35
CA GLN A 176 3.68 -9.54 -8.87
C GLN A 176 3.85 -10.19 -7.50
N ASP A 177 4.99 -10.84 -7.33
CA ASP A 177 5.43 -11.38 -6.05
C ASP A 177 6.43 -10.37 -5.47
N ILE A 178 6.22 -9.98 -4.21
CA ILE A 178 7.06 -9.03 -3.48
C ILE A 178 7.62 -9.76 -2.26
N ASP A 179 8.92 -9.97 -2.30
CA ASP A 179 9.70 -10.55 -1.22
C ASP A 179 10.50 -9.43 -0.55
N THR A 180 10.12 -9.06 0.67
CA THR A 180 10.74 -7.93 1.40
C THR A 180 11.15 -8.36 2.79
N ASP A 181 12.40 -8.07 3.14
CA ASP A 181 12.85 -8.08 4.54
C ASP A 181 12.25 -6.87 5.24
N VAL A 182 11.51 -7.09 6.32
CA VAL A 182 10.94 -6.00 7.13
C VAL A 182 11.92 -5.66 8.25
N PRO A 183 12.62 -4.51 8.18
CA PRO A 183 13.63 -4.16 9.16
C PRO A 183 12.96 -3.59 10.42
N VAL A 184 12.45 -4.46 11.29
CA VAL A 184 11.95 -4.06 12.61
C VAL A 184 13.07 -4.27 13.64
N PRO A 185 13.45 -3.26 14.45
CA PRO A 185 14.45 -3.45 15.48
C PRO A 185 14.13 -4.64 16.41
N GLY A 186 15.05 -5.60 16.49
CA GLY A 186 14.88 -6.82 17.28
C GLY A 186 14.02 -7.91 16.62
N PHE A 187 13.66 -7.75 15.35
CA PHE A 187 12.83 -8.70 14.61
C PHE A 187 13.19 -8.68 13.11
N ASP A 188 13.93 -9.69 12.67
CA ASP A 188 14.13 -9.96 11.26
C ASP A 188 12.98 -10.83 10.76
N ALA A 189 12.21 -10.35 9.78
CA ALA A 189 11.22 -11.17 9.11
C ALA A 189 11.21 -10.91 7.62
N LYS A 190 11.10 -12.00 6.86
CA LYS A 190 10.85 -11.95 5.44
C LYS A 190 9.34 -12.03 5.19
N MET A 191 8.77 -10.98 4.63
CA MET A 191 7.38 -10.94 4.20
C MET A 191 7.31 -11.38 2.73
N LEU A 192 6.42 -12.33 2.47
CA LEU A 192 6.09 -12.83 1.15
C LEU A 192 4.71 -12.30 0.79
N MET A 193 4.62 -11.46 -0.24
CA MET A 193 3.36 -10.93 -0.72
C MET A 193 3.16 -11.28 -2.19
N LYS A 194 1.92 -11.57 -2.55
CA LYS A 194 1.50 -11.69 -3.94
C LYS A 194 0.32 -10.77 -4.19
N VAL A 195 0.42 -9.95 -5.23
CA VAL A 195 -0.65 -9.05 -5.65
C VAL A 195 -1.05 -9.42 -7.06
N THR A 196 -2.34 -9.71 -7.26
CA THR A 196 -2.92 -9.94 -8.58
C THR A 196 -3.79 -8.75 -8.95
N TYR A 197 -3.48 -8.16 -10.09
CA TYR A 197 -4.18 -7.02 -10.65
C TYR A 197 -5.05 -7.48 -11.81
N ARG A 198 -6.26 -6.93 -11.94
CA ARG A 198 -7.14 -7.16 -13.09
C ARG A 198 -7.68 -5.86 -13.63
N LEU A 199 -7.54 -5.63 -14.93
CA LEU A 199 -8.14 -4.47 -15.58
C LEU A 199 -9.65 -4.72 -15.71
N LEU A 200 -10.47 -3.96 -15.00
CA LEU A 200 -11.92 -4.11 -15.02
C LEU A 200 -12.53 -3.35 -16.20
N SER A 201 -12.12 -2.10 -16.38
CA SER A 201 -12.69 -1.22 -17.40
C SER A 201 -11.72 -0.10 -17.81
N VAL A 202 -11.97 0.45 -18.99
CA VAL A 202 -11.31 1.65 -19.50
C VAL A 202 -12.38 2.56 -20.07
N SER A 203 -12.52 3.75 -19.49
CA SER A 203 -13.50 4.75 -19.93
C SER A 203 -13.08 6.15 -19.49
N ASN A 204 -13.44 7.16 -20.28
CA ASN A 204 -13.22 8.59 -19.94
C ASN A 204 -11.77 8.93 -19.55
N GLY A 205 -10.78 8.34 -20.23
CA GLY A 205 -9.37 8.58 -19.92
C GLY A 205 -8.88 7.91 -18.64
N LYS A 206 -9.66 7.00 -18.04
CA LYS A 206 -9.34 6.30 -16.79
C LYS A 206 -9.40 4.79 -16.98
N ALA A 207 -8.55 4.08 -16.26
CA ALA A 207 -8.56 2.62 -16.17
C ALA A 207 -8.82 2.21 -14.72
N THR A 208 -9.81 1.35 -14.50
CA THR A 208 -10.14 0.82 -13.17
C THR A 208 -9.61 -0.59 -13.03
N PHE A 209 -8.89 -0.83 -11.94
CA PHE A 209 -8.29 -2.12 -11.63
C PHE A 209 -8.87 -2.69 -10.34
N SER A 210 -9.03 -4.01 -10.27
CA SER A 210 -9.12 -4.72 -8.99
C SER A 210 -7.75 -5.25 -8.58
N MET A 211 -7.59 -5.45 -7.28
CA MET A 211 -6.42 -6.01 -6.64
C MET A 211 -6.85 -7.12 -5.70
N ASP A 212 -6.15 -8.26 -5.76
CA ASP A 212 -6.23 -9.34 -4.78
C ASP A 212 -4.84 -9.51 -4.15
N PHE A 213 -4.79 -9.45 -2.83
CA PHE A 213 -3.57 -9.53 -2.04
C PHE A 213 -3.53 -10.84 -1.26
N LEU A 214 -2.36 -11.47 -1.22
CA LEU A 214 -2.00 -12.55 -0.32
C LEU A 214 -0.69 -12.20 0.36
N ALA A 215 -0.64 -12.28 1.69
CA ALA A 215 0.55 -11.97 2.47
C ALA A 215 0.83 -13.08 3.49
N SER A 216 2.11 -13.38 3.72
CA SER A 216 2.56 -14.26 4.79
C SER A 216 3.98 -13.93 5.24
N ILE A 217 4.35 -14.33 6.45
CA ILE A 217 5.75 -14.31 6.90
C ILE A 217 6.40 -15.67 6.61
N ASP A 218 7.65 -15.64 6.14
CA ASP A 218 8.48 -16.85 6.09
C ASP A 218 8.72 -17.35 7.52
N LYS A 219 8.10 -18.48 7.85
CA LYS A 219 8.15 -19.09 9.19
C LYS A 219 9.57 -19.44 9.65
N LYS A 220 10.53 -19.59 8.73
CA LYS A 220 11.95 -19.85 9.07
C LYS A 220 12.67 -18.60 9.55
N ALA A 221 12.24 -17.42 9.11
CA ALA A 221 12.81 -16.13 9.49
C ALA A 221 12.07 -15.50 10.69
N GLY A 222 10.77 -15.75 10.85
CA GLY A 222 9.88 -14.98 11.74
C GLY A 222 10.05 -15.14 13.26
N ASN A 223 11.11 -15.74 13.80
CA ASN A 223 11.34 -15.87 15.26
C ASN A 223 10.08 -16.34 16.06
N GLY A 224 9.30 -17.26 15.48
CA GLY A 224 8.05 -17.79 16.05
C GLY A 224 6.78 -16.99 15.73
N LEU A 225 6.87 -15.80 15.14
CA LEU A 225 5.72 -15.04 14.64
C LEU A 225 5.20 -15.65 13.33
N ASP A 226 3.96 -16.10 13.35
CA ASP A 226 3.21 -16.53 12.17
C ASP A 226 2.23 -15.42 11.80
N ILE A 227 2.35 -14.87 10.59
CA ILE A 227 1.38 -13.91 10.03
C ILE A 227 0.94 -14.45 8.68
N SER A 228 -0.37 -14.42 8.44
CA SER A 228 -0.95 -14.71 7.14
C SER A 228 -2.16 -13.83 6.91
N GLY A 229 -2.44 -13.48 5.66
CA GLY A 229 -3.58 -12.63 5.36
C GLY A 229 -3.91 -12.55 3.89
N THR A 230 -5.11 -12.06 3.62
CA THR A 230 -5.62 -11.80 2.29
C THR A 230 -6.28 -10.43 2.26
N GLY A 231 -6.23 -9.76 1.12
CA GLY A 231 -6.91 -8.49 0.93
C GLY A 231 -7.50 -8.36 -0.45
N THR A 232 -8.39 -7.39 -0.58
CA THR A 232 -8.95 -6.98 -1.86
C THR A 232 -8.94 -5.46 -1.94
N GLY A 233 -8.91 -4.93 -3.16
CA GLY A 233 -8.96 -3.50 -3.37
C GLY A 233 -9.26 -3.13 -4.80
N GLN A 234 -9.42 -1.84 -5.03
CA GLN A 234 -9.54 -1.27 -6.36
C GLN A 234 -8.76 0.03 -6.43
N PHE A 235 -8.20 0.32 -7.61
CA PHE A 235 -7.62 1.63 -7.88
C PHE A 235 -8.04 2.16 -9.25
N VAL A 236 -8.04 3.48 -9.36
CA VAL A 236 -8.30 4.21 -10.60
C VAL A 236 -7.01 4.83 -11.06
N TYR A 237 -6.62 4.51 -12.29
CA TYR A 237 -5.42 5.02 -12.94
C TYR A 237 -5.81 5.99 -14.04
N ASP A 238 -5.24 7.20 -14.00
CA ASP A 238 -5.46 8.23 -14.99
C ASP A 238 -4.49 8.04 -16.18
N LEU A 239 -5.05 7.86 -17.37
CA LEU A 239 -4.28 7.57 -18.59
C LEU A 239 -3.52 8.79 -19.11
N GLY A 240 -3.94 10.01 -18.75
CA GLY A 240 -3.31 11.25 -19.20
C GLY A 240 -2.04 11.56 -18.41
N THR A 241 -2.11 11.39 -17.08
CA THR A 241 -0.99 11.62 -16.16
C THR A 241 -0.13 10.39 -15.95
N HIS A 242 -0.62 9.20 -16.30
CA HIS A 242 0.01 7.92 -16.01
C HIS A 242 0.25 7.71 -14.50
N TYR A 243 -0.74 8.05 -13.68
CA TYR A 243 -0.65 7.98 -12.23
C TYR A 243 -1.94 7.45 -11.60
N THR A 244 -1.83 6.88 -10.40
CA THR A 244 -2.99 6.44 -9.62
C THR A 244 -3.71 7.64 -9.03
N GLU A 245 -4.97 7.84 -9.40
CA GLU A 245 -5.83 8.91 -8.89
C GLU A 245 -6.46 8.52 -7.55
N SER A 246 -6.88 7.28 -7.40
CA SER A 246 -7.48 6.81 -6.15
C SER A 246 -7.26 5.33 -5.92
N MET A 247 -7.28 4.93 -4.66
CA MET A 247 -7.16 3.54 -4.24
C MET A 247 -8.03 3.30 -3.02
N ASN A 248 -8.67 2.14 -2.95
CA ASN A 248 -9.24 1.59 -1.74
C ASN A 248 -8.78 0.14 -1.60
N GLU A 249 -8.50 -0.27 -0.38
CA GLU A 249 -8.14 -1.65 -0.09
C GLU A 249 -8.57 -2.04 1.32
N THR A 250 -8.83 -3.33 1.48
CA THR A 250 -9.07 -3.96 2.78
C THR A 250 -8.20 -5.20 2.86
N VAL A 251 -7.35 -5.26 3.87
CA VAL A 251 -6.46 -6.40 4.14
C VAL A 251 -6.84 -6.99 5.49
N ASN A 252 -7.09 -8.30 5.50
CA ASN A 252 -7.37 -9.06 6.72
C ASN A 252 -6.20 -9.99 6.98
N MET A 253 -5.59 -9.88 8.15
CA MET A 253 -4.47 -10.70 8.60
C MET A 253 -4.84 -11.42 9.89
N THR A 254 -4.25 -12.58 10.09
CA THR A 254 -4.15 -13.27 11.37
C THR A 254 -2.69 -13.28 11.79
N TYR A 255 -2.47 -13.22 13.10
CA TYR A 255 -1.13 -13.40 13.65
C TYR A 255 -1.16 -14.32 14.86
N MET A 256 -0.06 -15.03 15.05
CA MET A 256 0.20 -15.87 16.21
C MET A 256 1.67 -15.73 16.62
N ARG A 257 1.91 -15.51 17.90
CA ARG A 257 3.25 -15.37 18.47
C ARG A 257 3.35 -16.18 19.76
N PRO A 258 4.05 -17.32 19.75
CA PRO A 258 4.47 -17.99 20.97
C PRO A 258 5.39 -17.08 21.78
N MET A 259 5.18 -17.03 23.09
CA MET A 259 6.02 -16.34 24.07
C MET A 259 6.54 -17.39 25.07
N PRO A 260 7.59 -18.15 24.71
CA PRO A 260 8.00 -19.35 25.44
C PRO A 260 8.37 -19.06 26.90
N GLN A 261 8.97 -17.90 27.17
CA GLN A 261 9.35 -17.47 28.54
C GLN A 261 8.14 -17.27 29.47
N GLN A 262 6.95 -17.08 28.91
CA GLN A 262 5.70 -16.86 29.66
C GLN A 262 4.72 -18.03 29.54
N ASN A 263 5.08 -19.09 28.80
CA ASN A 263 4.18 -20.19 28.45
C ASN A 263 2.82 -19.73 27.88
N VAL A 264 2.84 -18.67 27.08
CA VAL A 264 1.66 -18.00 26.51
C VAL A 264 1.80 -17.93 24.99
N VAL A 265 0.71 -18.08 24.26
CA VAL A 265 0.62 -17.76 22.83
C VAL A 265 -0.28 -16.55 22.66
N MET A 266 0.27 -15.46 22.13
CA MET A 266 -0.51 -14.31 21.70
C MET A 266 -1.07 -14.60 20.31
N LYS A 267 -2.36 -14.35 20.08
CA LYS A 267 -2.98 -14.51 18.77
C LYS A 267 -3.99 -13.41 18.52
N GLY A 268 -4.30 -13.16 17.26
CA GLY A 268 -5.30 -12.16 16.94
C GLY A 268 -5.52 -11.98 15.46
N LYS A 269 -6.40 -11.03 15.13
CA LYS A 269 -6.67 -10.62 13.76
C LYS A 269 -6.47 -9.12 13.62
N VAL A 270 -6.13 -8.72 12.41
CA VAL A 270 -5.97 -7.33 12.01
C VAL A 270 -6.76 -7.14 10.74
N GLN A 271 -7.67 -6.17 10.72
CA GLN A 271 -8.26 -5.65 9.51
C GLN A 271 -7.74 -4.24 9.28
N MET A 272 -7.07 -4.04 8.16
CA MET A 272 -6.63 -2.74 7.68
C MET A 272 -7.54 -2.31 6.54
N ILE A 273 -8.06 -1.09 6.61
CA ILE A 273 -8.80 -0.44 5.53
C ILE A 273 -8.01 0.81 5.16
N MET A 274 -7.65 0.94 3.90
CA MET A 274 -6.94 2.11 3.38
C MET A 274 -7.74 2.75 2.26
N GLU A 275 -7.79 4.07 2.27
CA GLU A 275 -8.31 4.90 1.18
C GLU A 275 -7.27 5.94 0.82
N GLN A 276 -6.98 6.08 -0.47
CA GLN A 276 -6.09 7.10 -1.00
C GLN A 276 -6.77 7.87 -2.13
N GLN A 277 -6.52 9.17 -2.15
CA GLN A 277 -6.91 10.08 -3.23
C GLN A 277 -5.70 10.94 -3.59
N VAL A 278 -5.46 11.15 -4.87
CA VAL A 278 -4.37 11.94 -5.43
C VAL A 278 -4.94 12.93 -6.43
N VAL A 279 -4.52 14.19 -6.31
CA VAL A 279 -4.81 15.25 -7.27
C VAL A 279 -3.50 15.77 -7.83
N ILE A 280 -3.40 15.85 -9.16
CA ILE A 280 -2.21 16.35 -9.86
C ILE A 280 -2.56 17.71 -10.47
N LYS A 281 -1.69 18.71 -10.25
CA LYS A 281 -1.83 20.09 -10.73
C LYS A 281 -0.55 20.60 -11.38
#